data_AF-A0A0N4TH79-F1
#
_entry.id   AF-A0A0N4TH79-F1
#
_cell.length_a   1.000
_cell.length_b   1.000
_cell.length_c   1.000
_cell.angle_alpha   90.00
_cell.angle_beta   90.00
_cell.angle_gamma   90.00
#
_symmetry.space_group_name_H-M   'P 1'
#
loop_
_entity.id
_entity.type
_entity.pdbx_description
1 polymer ?
#
loop_
_entity_poly.entity_id
_entity_poly.type
_entity_poly.pdbx_seq_one_letter_code
_entity_poly.pdbx_strand_id
1 'polypeptide(L)'
;EIIAYVEKIIDNGYGYVTKDGSVYFDTVKFDNSEKHSYCKLVPEAFADNEQLMKNMRESEGDLSMGNLENKRNVTDFALWKASKDGEPYWNSPWGKGRPGWHIECSAMSSKICGTSLDIHAGGFDLKFPHHDNEIAQVEAYYDIENWVN
;
A
#
# COMPACT_ATOMS: atom_id res chain seq x y z
N GLU A 1 3.35 -15.39 -3.23
CA GLU A 1 2.67 -14.46 -4.15
C GLU A 1 2.93 -13.02 -3.73
N ILE A 2 2.54 -12.63 -2.51
CA ILE A 2 2.70 -11.24 -2.02
C ILE A 2 4.14 -10.73 -2.13
N ILE A 3 5.16 -11.50 -1.74
CA ILE A 3 6.57 -11.06 -1.84
C ILE A 3 6.92 -10.67 -3.28
N ALA A 4 6.62 -11.53 -4.26
CA ALA A 4 6.87 -11.24 -5.67
C ALA A 4 6.05 -10.04 -6.19
N TYR A 5 4.84 -9.85 -5.63
CA TYR A 5 4.01 -8.68 -5.93
C TYR A 5 4.67 -7.38 -5.46
N VAL A 6 5.19 -7.39 -4.24
CA VAL A 6 5.91 -6.25 -3.65
C VAL A 6 7.23 -5.99 -4.39
N GLU A 7 7.99 -7.02 -4.75
CA GLU A 7 9.19 -6.88 -5.59
C GLU A 7 8.87 -6.16 -6.90
N LYS A 8 7.78 -6.55 -7.57
CA LYS A 8 7.37 -5.92 -8.83
C LYS A 8 6.97 -4.45 -8.66
N ILE A 9 6.29 -4.08 -7.58
CA ILE A 9 5.99 -2.68 -7.26
C ILE A 9 7.28 -1.88 -7.05
N ILE A 10 8.28 -2.45 -6.36
CA ILE A 10 9.59 -1.84 -6.18
C ILE A 10 10.29 -1.66 -7.53
N ASP A 11 10.28 -2.69 -8.39
CA ASP A 11 10.92 -2.67 -9.71
C ASP A 11 10.29 -1.61 -10.64
N ASN A 12 8.97 -1.43 -10.56
CA ASN A 12 8.26 -0.36 -11.26
C ASN A 12 8.51 1.03 -10.62
N GLY A 13 9.18 1.07 -9.47
CA GLY A 13 9.68 2.28 -8.83
C GLY A 13 8.74 2.88 -7.79
N TYR A 14 7.62 2.25 -7.47
CA TYR A 14 6.61 2.78 -6.53
C TYR A 14 6.74 2.22 -5.11
N GLY A 15 7.73 1.35 -4.87
CA GLY A 15 8.05 0.83 -3.54
C GLY A 15 9.50 1.13 -3.13
N TYR A 16 9.75 1.23 -1.83
CA TYR A 16 11.12 1.35 -1.30
C TYR A 16 11.30 0.58 0.02
N VAL A 17 12.51 0.07 0.20
CA VAL A 17 12.92 -0.67 1.40
C VAL A 17 13.51 0.31 2.42
N THR A 18 13.13 0.15 3.69
CA THR A 18 13.66 0.94 4.81
C THR A 18 14.75 0.17 5.57
N LYS A 19 15.50 0.87 6.43
CA LYS A 19 16.66 0.29 7.13
C LYS A 19 16.32 -0.88 8.05
N ASP A 20 15.08 -0.93 8.55
CA ASP A 20 14.55 -1.98 9.41
C ASP A 20 14.07 -3.22 8.61
N GLY A 21 14.09 -3.19 7.27
CA GLY A 21 13.60 -4.28 6.43
C GLY A 21 12.11 -4.20 6.09
N SER A 22 11.42 -3.12 6.50
CA SER A 22 10.07 -2.83 6.01
C SER A 22 10.11 -2.35 4.56
N VAL A 23 8.99 -2.46 3.85
CA VAL A 23 8.80 -1.93 2.49
C VAL A 23 7.56 -1.07 2.48
N TYR A 24 7.71 0.15 1.99
CA TYR A 24 6.63 1.14 1.89
C TYR A 24 6.33 1.49 0.44
N PHE A 25 5.08 1.85 0.18
CA PHE A 25 4.63 2.41 -1.08
C PHE A 25 4.87 3.93 -1.11
N ASP A 26 5.52 4.43 -2.16
CA ASP A 26 5.85 5.85 -2.35
C ASP A 26 4.67 6.57 -3.03
N THR A 27 3.73 7.03 -2.20
CA THR A 27 2.49 7.66 -2.65
C THR A 27 2.74 8.93 -3.46
N VAL A 28 3.72 9.73 -3.04
CA VAL A 28 4.09 10.97 -3.73
C VAL A 28 4.70 10.68 -5.09
N LYS A 29 5.56 9.66 -5.21
CA LYS A 29 6.12 9.26 -6.50
C LYS A 29 5.06 8.68 -7.44
N PHE A 30 4.11 7.92 -6.91
CA PHE A 30 3.00 7.39 -7.69
C PHE A 30 2.14 8.53 -8.26
N ASP A 31 1.70 9.46 -7.41
CA ASP A 31 0.83 10.58 -7.81
C ASP A 31 1.52 11.61 -8.73
N ASN A 32 2.84 11.78 -8.62
CA ASN A 32 3.60 12.64 -9.53
C ASN A 32 3.95 11.98 -10.88
N SER A 33 3.59 10.72 -11.09
CA SER A 33 3.83 10.06 -12.37
C SER A 33 2.77 10.46 -13.41
N GLU A 34 3.15 10.50 -14.69
CA GLU A 34 2.22 10.88 -15.76
C GLU A 34 1.06 9.89 -15.95
N LYS A 35 1.16 8.69 -15.38
CA LYS A 35 0.21 7.59 -15.58
C LYS A 35 -0.76 7.38 -14.43
N HIS A 36 -0.44 7.86 -13.24
CA HIS A 36 -1.13 7.41 -12.03
C HIS A 36 -1.60 8.60 -11.20
N SER A 37 -2.70 8.39 -10.48
CA SER A 37 -3.22 9.35 -9.50
C SER A 37 -3.58 8.59 -8.24
N TYR A 38 -3.14 9.10 -7.10
CA TYR A 38 -3.43 8.52 -5.81
C TYR A 38 -4.74 9.09 -5.27
N CYS A 39 -5.50 8.25 -4.56
CA CYS A 39 -6.74 8.63 -3.87
C CYS A 39 -7.89 9.03 -4.81
N LYS A 40 -8.11 8.18 -5.82
CA LYS A 40 -9.19 8.35 -6.80
C LYS A 40 -10.58 8.27 -6.19
N LEU A 41 -10.77 7.50 -5.10
CA LEU A 41 -12.09 7.34 -4.47
C LEU A 41 -12.39 8.46 -3.48
N VAL A 42 -11.39 8.90 -2.71
CA VAL A 42 -11.52 9.99 -1.71
C VAL A 42 -10.39 11.02 -1.90
N PRO A 43 -10.47 11.90 -2.92
CA PRO A 43 -9.45 12.92 -3.17
C PRO A 43 -9.24 13.88 -1.99
N GLU A 44 -10.27 14.11 -1.19
CA GLU A 44 -10.23 14.95 0.01
C GLU A 44 -9.54 14.32 1.23
N ALA A 45 -9.13 13.04 1.16
CA ALA A 45 -8.58 12.30 2.29
C ALA A 45 -7.27 12.89 2.86
N PHE A 46 -6.64 13.84 2.17
CA PHE A 46 -5.38 14.50 2.54
C PHE A 46 -5.52 16.02 2.67
N ALA A 47 -6.72 16.57 2.50
CA ALA A 47 -6.93 18.02 2.48
C ALA A 47 -6.83 18.66 3.87
N ASP A 48 -7.11 17.88 4.93
CA ASP A 48 -7.07 18.33 6.32
C ASP A 48 -6.06 17.51 7.14
N ASN A 49 -5.28 18.18 7.98
CA ASN A 49 -4.21 17.54 8.77
C ASN A 49 -4.74 16.57 9.83
N GLU A 50 -5.90 16.85 10.44
CA GLU A 50 -6.49 15.95 11.44
C GLU A 50 -7.01 14.68 10.77
N GLN A 51 -7.74 14.85 9.66
CA GLN A 51 -8.23 13.73 8.86
C GLN A 51 -7.07 12.88 8.32
N LEU A 52 -6.01 13.52 7.81
CA LEU A 52 -4.80 12.86 7.35
C LEU A 52 -4.17 12.00 8.46
N MET A 53 -4.03 12.55 9.66
CA MET A 53 -3.44 11.80 10.78
C MET A 53 -4.31 10.62 11.22
N LYS A 54 -5.64 10.76 11.19
CA LYS A 54 -6.57 9.66 11.46
C LYS A 54 -6.43 8.55 10.41
N ASN A 55 -6.46 8.95 9.15
CA ASN A 55 -6.27 8.09 7.99
C ASN A 55 -4.96 7.28 8.05
N MET A 56 -3.86 7.91 8.48
CA MET A 56 -2.58 7.23 8.65
C MET A 56 -2.57 6.23 9.80
N ARG A 57 -3.27 6.52 10.91
CA ARG A 57 -3.43 5.55 12.01
C ARG A 57 -4.19 4.31 11.55
N GLU A 58 -5.24 4.49 10.74
CA GLU A 58 -6.03 3.39 10.21
C GLU A 58 -5.23 2.56 9.18
N SER A 59 -4.47 3.21 8.30
CA SER A 59 -3.60 2.54 7.30
C SER A 59 -2.50 1.69 7.94
N GLU A 60 -1.87 2.21 8.99
CA GLU A 60 -0.75 1.54 9.65
C GLU A 60 -1.21 0.60 10.78
N GLY A 61 -2.38 0.86 11.37
CA GLY A 61 -2.80 0.28 12.63
C GLY A 61 -2.06 0.91 13.81
N ASP A 62 -2.77 1.07 14.94
CA ASP A 62 -2.34 1.81 16.14
C ASP A 62 -0.95 1.42 16.67
N LEU A 63 -0.52 0.17 16.48
CA LEU A 63 0.74 -0.35 17.00
C LEU A 63 1.99 0.02 16.17
N SER A 64 1.84 0.61 14.98
CA SER A 64 2.97 0.91 14.07
C SER A 64 3.22 2.39 13.80
N MET A 65 2.52 3.27 14.51
CA MET A 65 2.76 4.73 14.52
C MET A 65 4.19 5.12 14.94
N GLY A 66 4.94 4.24 15.61
CA GLY A 66 6.33 4.48 16.02
C GLY A 66 7.36 4.47 14.88
N ASN A 67 7.00 4.02 13.67
CA ASN A 67 7.93 3.89 12.53
C ASN A 67 7.86 5.06 11.53
N LEU A 68 7.22 6.18 11.90
CA LEU A 68 7.10 7.36 11.03
C LEU A 68 8.46 7.90 10.55
N GLU A 69 9.52 7.77 11.35
CA GLU A 69 10.87 8.24 10.99
C GLU A 69 11.48 7.53 9.78
N ASN A 70 11.00 6.32 9.44
CA ASN A 70 11.53 5.54 8.34
C ASN A 70 10.82 5.83 7.00
N LYS A 71 9.70 6.56 7.02
CA LYS A 71 8.94 6.88 5.81
C LYS A 71 9.51 8.10 5.09
N ARG A 72 9.41 8.13 3.76
CA ARG A 72 9.74 9.33 2.98
C ARG A 72 8.65 10.38 3.10
N ASN A 73 7.40 9.93 3.04
CA ASN A 73 6.22 10.77 3.18
C ASN A 73 5.29 10.22 4.25
N VAL A 74 4.54 11.12 4.88
CA VAL A 74 3.56 10.79 5.92
C VAL A 74 2.48 9.84 5.39
N THR A 75 2.16 9.99 4.10
CA THR A 75 1.11 9.29 3.35
C THR A 75 1.50 7.88 2.91
N ASP A 76 2.79 7.56 2.94
CA ASP A 76 3.31 6.26 2.50
C ASP A 76 2.81 5.15 3.43
N PHE A 77 2.40 4.03 2.86
CA PHE A 77 1.84 2.89 3.61
C PHE A 77 2.64 1.61 3.38
N ALA A 78 2.65 0.73 4.38
CA ALA A 78 3.44 -0.48 4.30
C ALA A 78 2.89 -1.49 3.28
N LEU A 79 3.76 -1.97 2.40
CA LEU A 79 3.58 -3.18 1.60
C LEU A 79 4.04 -4.42 2.37
N TRP A 80 5.11 -4.26 3.15
CA TRP A 80 5.68 -5.30 4.00
C TRP A 80 6.19 -4.66 5.29
N LYS A 81 5.85 -5.24 6.44
CA LYS A 81 6.32 -4.77 7.75
C LYS A 81 7.35 -5.74 8.30
N ALA A 82 8.51 -5.22 8.68
CA ALA A 82 9.48 -6.01 9.45
C ALA A 82 8.84 -6.48 10.76
N SER A 83 9.01 -7.77 11.08
CA SER A 83 8.43 -8.36 12.30
C SER A 83 9.36 -8.13 13.48
N LYS A 84 8.78 -7.79 14.63
CA LYS A 84 9.52 -7.72 15.90
C LYS A 84 9.69 -9.13 16.50
N ASP A 85 10.61 -9.25 17.45
CA ASP A 85 10.81 -10.51 18.18
C ASP A 85 9.52 -10.95 18.88
N GLY A 86 9.14 -12.21 18.66
CA GLY A 86 7.91 -12.80 19.20
C GLY A 86 6.65 -12.58 18.34
N GLU A 87 6.71 -11.76 17.29
CA GLU A 87 5.62 -11.64 16.32
C GLU A 87 5.69 -12.75 15.24
N PRO A 88 4.55 -13.18 14.67
CA PRO A 88 4.53 -14.03 13.49
C PRO A 88 5.31 -13.39 12.33
N TYR A 89 6.00 -14.22 11.55
CA TYR A 89 6.78 -13.74 10.40
C TYR A 89 6.89 -14.78 9.30
N TRP A 90 7.23 -14.29 8.12
CA TRP A 90 7.68 -15.03 6.96
C TRP A 90 9.05 -14.51 6.50
N ASN A 91 9.83 -15.37 5.88
CA ASN A 91 11.11 -14.97 5.28
C ASN A 91 10.85 -14.23 3.96
N SER A 92 11.56 -13.13 3.74
CA SER A 92 11.52 -12.35 2.50
C SER A 92 12.93 -11.85 2.14
N PRO A 93 13.14 -11.32 0.92
CA PRO A 93 14.39 -10.68 0.52
C PRO A 93 14.80 -9.49 1.42
N TRP A 94 13.83 -8.88 2.11
CA TRP A 94 14.03 -7.74 3.02
C TRP A 94 14.17 -8.15 4.49
N GLY A 95 14.25 -9.46 4.76
CA GLY A 95 14.32 -10.01 6.11
C GLY A 95 12.99 -10.60 6.59
N LYS A 96 12.88 -10.82 7.90
CA LYS A 96 11.68 -11.38 8.53
C LYS A 96 10.59 -10.32 8.64
N GLY A 97 9.40 -10.63 8.16
CA GLY A 97 8.29 -9.70 8.24
C GLY A 97 6.94 -10.32 7.91
N ARG A 98 5.96 -9.45 7.69
CA ARG A 98 4.59 -9.80 7.38
C ARG A 98 4.00 -8.82 6.36
N PRO A 99 2.99 -9.24 5.59
CA PRO A 99 2.31 -8.33 4.66
C PRO A 99 1.70 -7.11 5.36
N GLY A 100 1.65 -6.00 4.63
CA GLY A 100 0.79 -4.87 4.98
C GLY A 100 -0.70 -5.23 4.81
N TRP A 101 -1.59 -4.43 5.39
CA TRP A 101 -3.02 -4.76 5.38
C TRP A 101 -3.63 -4.80 3.96
N HIS A 102 -3.28 -3.84 3.12
CA HIS A 102 -3.91 -3.68 1.80
C HIS A 102 -3.37 -4.65 0.74
N ILE A 103 -2.09 -5.05 0.85
CA ILE A 103 -1.39 -5.83 -0.20
C ILE A 103 -1.97 -7.24 -0.39
N GLU A 104 -2.61 -7.79 0.64
CA GLU A 104 -3.22 -9.11 0.60
C GLU A 104 -4.37 -9.13 -0.42
N CYS A 105 -5.28 -8.16 -0.34
CA CYS A 105 -6.42 -8.04 -1.25
C CYS A 105 -5.95 -7.78 -2.69
N SER A 106 -5.00 -6.87 -2.90
CA SER A 106 -4.40 -6.58 -4.21
C SER A 106 -3.78 -7.81 -4.86
N ALA A 107 -3.00 -8.58 -4.10
CA ALA A 107 -2.34 -9.77 -4.63
C ALA A 107 -3.33 -10.90 -4.94
N MET A 108 -4.33 -11.11 -4.07
CA MET A 108 -5.36 -12.13 -4.26
C MET A 108 -6.29 -11.78 -5.44
N SER A 109 -6.78 -10.55 -5.50
CA SER A 109 -7.68 -10.09 -6.57
C SER A 109 -6.97 -10.15 -7.93
N SER A 110 -5.72 -9.69 -8.02
CA SER A 110 -4.91 -9.77 -9.23
C SER A 110 -4.66 -11.21 -9.67
N LYS A 111 -4.45 -12.12 -8.72
CA LYS A 111 -4.22 -13.54 -9.03
C LYS A 111 -5.46 -14.21 -9.64
N ILE A 112 -6.65 -13.79 -9.23
CA ILE A 112 -7.92 -14.41 -9.66
C ILE A 112 -8.49 -13.70 -10.89
N CYS A 113 -8.50 -12.37 -10.87
CA CYS A 113 -9.17 -11.53 -11.87
C CYS A 113 -8.23 -10.91 -12.91
N GLY A 114 -6.91 -10.94 -12.67
CA GLY A 114 -5.92 -10.39 -13.59
C GLY A 114 -5.73 -8.88 -13.46
N THR A 115 -5.64 -8.19 -14.60
CA THR A 115 -5.28 -6.76 -14.70
C THR A 115 -6.47 -5.80 -14.64
N SER A 116 -7.70 -6.31 -14.68
CA SER A 116 -8.91 -5.49 -14.76
C SER A 116 -10.03 -6.14 -13.98
N LEU A 117 -10.88 -5.31 -13.36
CA LEU A 117 -11.98 -5.80 -12.55
C LEU A 117 -13.21 -4.90 -12.72
N ASP A 118 -14.38 -5.49 -12.98
CA ASP A 118 -15.59 -4.73 -13.27
C ASP A 118 -16.21 -4.06 -12.04
N ILE A 119 -16.22 -4.77 -10.90
CA ILE A 119 -16.83 -4.29 -9.65
C ILE A 119 -15.98 -4.70 -8.46
N HIS A 120 -15.33 -3.73 -7.82
CA HIS A 120 -14.67 -3.89 -6.52
C HIS A 120 -15.53 -3.25 -5.44
N ALA A 121 -15.88 -3.98 -4.39
CA ALA A 121 -16.84 -3.52 -3.39
C ALA A 121 -16.44 -3.94 -1.97
N GLY A 122 -16.93 -3.19 -0.99
CA GLY A 122 -16.72 -3.43 0.43
C GLY A 122 -17.54 -2.47 1.29
N GLY A 123 -17.29 -2.45 2.60
CA GLY A 123 -17.89 -1.47 3.50
C GLY A 123 -17.49 -0.02 3.15
N PHE A 124 -18.30 0.95 3.57
CA PHE A 124 -17.99 2.37 3.36
C PHE A 124 -16.67 2.78 4.03
N ASP A 125 -16.39 2.18 5.19
CA ASP A 125 -15.14 2.32 5.95
C ASP A 125 -13.91 1.81 5.20
N LEU A 126 -14.07 0.90 4.23
CA LEU A 126 -12.97 0.42 3.40
C LEU A 126 -12.66 1.33 2.22
N LYS A 127 -13.53 2.30 1.90
CA LYS A 127 -13.32 3.24 0.78
C LYS A 127 -11.96 3.90 0.86
N PHE A 128 -11.57 4.34 2.05
CA PHE A 128 -10.25 4.88 2.36
C PHE A 128 -9.85 4.45 3.79
N PRO A 129 -8.58 4.07 4.06
CA PRO A 129 -7.48 3.98 3.11
C PRO A 129 -7.49 2.71 2.26
N HIS A 130 -8.32 1.72 2.60
CA HIS A 130 -8.14 0.35 2.11
C HIS A 130 -8.24 0.23 0.58
N HIS A 131 -9.37 0.57 -0.02
CA HIS A 131 -9.56 0.43 -1.47
C HIS A 131 -8.71 1.41 -2.29
N ASP A 132 -8.52 2.65 -1.84
CA ASP A 132 -7.60 3.59 -2.52
C ASP A 132 -6.17 3.05 -2.55
N ASN A 133 -5.72 2.40 -1.47
CA ASN A 133 -4.40 1.76 -1.43
C ASN A 133 -4.34 0.49 -2.29
N GLU A 134 -5.42 -0.29 -2.36
CA GLU A 134 -5.50 -1.43 -3.28
C GLU A 134 -5.40 -0.99 -4.74
N ILE A 135 -6.16 0.04 -5.12
CA ILE A 135 -6.11 0.61 -6.48
C ILE A 135 -4.68 1.02 -6.81
N ALA A 136 -4.03 1.79 -5.93
CA ALA A 136 -2.66 2.23 -6.13
C ALA A 136 -1.68 1.05 -6.26
N GLN A 137 -1.83 0.00 -5.43
CA GLN A 137 -0.97 -1.18 -5.48
C GLN A 137 -1.15 -1.99 -6.76
N VAL A 138 -2.38 -2.16 -7.25
CA VAL A 138 -2.66 -2.93 -8.49
C VAL A 138 -2.21 -2.17 -9.72
N GLU A 139 -2.52 -0.88 -9.79
CA GLU A 139 -2.07 0.00 -10.87
C GLU A 139 -0.55 0.10 -10.91
N ALA A 140 0.11 0.23 -9.76
CA ALA A 140 1.57 0.22 -9.66
C ALA A 140 2.19 -1.13 -10.04
N TYR A 141 1.55 -2.26 -9.74
CA TYR A 141 2.07 -3.60 -10.08
C TYR A 141 2.06 -3.87 -11.58
N TYR A 142 0.96 -3.52 -12.25
CA TYR A 142 0.81 -3.70 -13.70
C TYR A 142 1.31 -2.52 -14.52
N ASP A 143 1.61 -1.39 -13.89
CA ASP A 143 1.95 -0.09 -14.51
C ASP A 143 0.88 0.39 -15.51
N ILE A 144 -0.38 0.31 -15.07
CA ILE A 144 -1.59 0.70 -15.82
C ILE A 144 -2.32 1.83 -15.09
N GLU A 145 -3.00 2.68 -15.86
CA GLU A 145 -3.71 3.84 -15.29
C GLU A 145 -4.98 3.48 -14.55
N ASN A 146 -5.74 2.45 -14.96
CA ASN A 146 -7.06 2.14 -14.39
C ASN A 146 -7.22 0.64 -14.18
N TRP A 147 -7.35 0.22 -12.92
CA TRP A 147 -7.63 -1.18 -12.57
C TRP A 147 -9.13 -1.52 -12.55
N VAL A 148 -9.95 -0.63 -11.97
CA VAL A 148 -11.41 -0.80 -11.80
C VAL A 148 -12.13 0.27 -12.61
N ASN A 149 -13.22 -0.14 -13.27
CA ASN A 149 -14.08 0.72 -14.10
C ASN A 149 -14.99 1.64 -13.29
#